data_AF-A0A0S7WNU2-F1
#
_entry.id   AF-A0A0S7WNU2-F1
#
_cell.length_a   1.000
_cell.length_b   1.000
_cell.length_c   1.000
_cell.angle_alpha   90.00
_cell.angle_beta   90.00
_cell.angle_gamma   90.00
#
_symmetry.space_group_name_H-M   'P 1'
#
loop_
_entity.id
_entity.type
_entity.pdbx_description
1 polymer ?
#
loop_
_entity_poly.entity_id
_entity_poly.type
_entity_poly.pdbx_seq_one_letter_code
_entity_poly.pdbx_strand_id
1 'polypeptide(L)'
;MSSGRRHLALNLVAIFFFLYLFLLSISLLGSAFRLFGEGMAERLVAATSNPLTGLFIGILATALIQSSSLTTSLVVGLVGGGALTVATAIPIVMGANVGTSVTNMIVSVGHLSRKAEFRRAFAAATVHDFFNLCAVLILFPLQIATNFLGRASVWASGLVHAVAGPSFVSPIRLAVDPVTKLIVRLTGESGIITLIVALVLLFLSLKYLVKS
;
A
#
# COMPACT_ATOMS: atom_id res chain seq x y z
N MET A 1 8.05 -37.10 9.12
CA MET A 1 8.78 -35.82 8.90
C MET A 1 8.68 -35.26 7.46
N SER A 2 8.17 -35.98 6.45
CA SER A 2 8.10 -35.48 5.06
C SER A 2 6.81 -34.71 4.69
N SER A 3 5.68 -34.93 5.37
CA SER A 3 4.43 -34.21 5.06
C SER A 3 4.49 -32.73 5.47
N GLY A 4 5.07 -32.41 6.63
CA GLY A 4 5.20 -31.03 7.12
C GLY A 4 6.06 -30.14 6.20
N ARG A 5 7.13 -30.69 5.61
CA ARG A 5 7.98 -29.94 4.65
C ARG A 5 7.27 -29.69 3.32
N ARG A 6 6.41 -30.60 2.86
CA ARG A 6 5.61 -30.43 1.64
C ARG A 6 4.52 -29.38 1.81
N HIS A 7 3.82 -29.36 2.95
CA HIS A 7 2.84 -28.31 3.25
C HIS A 7 3.51 -26.94 3.37
N LEU A 8 4.68 -26.85 4.02
CA LEU A 8 5.44 -25.60 4.10
C LEU A 8 5.86 -25.09 2.71
N ALA A 9 6.37 -25.98 1.86
CA ALA A 9 6.77 -25.62 0.49
C ALA A 9 5.59 -25.13 -0.35
N LEU A 10 4.42 -25.79 -0.26
CA LEU A 10 3.22 -25.37 -0.96
C LEU A 10 2.71 -24.00 -0.49
N ASN A 11 2.74 -23.74 0.82
CA ASN A 11 2.34 -22.45 1.37
C ASN A 11 3.29 -21.33 0.94
N LEU A 12 4.61 -21.58 0.94
CA LEU A 12 5.58 -20.60 0.45
C LEU A 12 5.35 -20.27 -1.04
N VAL A 13 5.17 -21.28 -1.87
CA VAL A 13 4.87 -21.08 -3.31
C VAL A 13 3.57 -20.30 -3.48
N ALA A 14 2.52 -20.62 -2.71
CA ALA A 14 1.26 -19.88 -2.73
C ALA A 14 1.45 -18.42 -2.33
N ILE A 15 2.20 -18.15 -1.26
CA ILE A 15 2.51 -16.78 -0.81
C ILE A 15 3.24 -16.00 -1.90
N PHE A 16 4.29 -16.54 -2.50
CA PHE A 16 5.01 -15.87 -3.58
C PHE A 16 4.14 -15.65 -4.82
N PHE A 17 3.26 -16.60 -5.15
CA PHE A 17 2.31 -16.46 -6.24
C PHE A 17 1.27 -15.36 -5.99
N PHE A 18 0.64 -15.33 -4.81
CA PHE A 18 -0.32 -14.28 -4.47
C PHE A 18 0.32 -12.92 -4.29
N LEU A 19 1.57 -12.87 -3.81
CA LEU A 19 2.37 -11.65 -3.79
C LEU A 19 2.64 -11.16 -5.23
N TYR A 20 2.97 -12.05 -6.16
CA TYR A 20 3.12 -11.69 -7.56
C TYR A 20 1.82 -11.14 -8.15
N LEU A 21 0.68 -11.81 -7.92
CA LEU A 21 -0.64 -11.33 -8.37
C LEU A 21 -1.00 -9.98 -7.76
N PHE A 22 -0.66 -9.76 -6.50
CA PHE A 22 -0.84 -8.48 -5.83
C PHE A 22 -0.02 -7.39 -6.53
N LEU A 23 1.28 -7.61 -6.78
CA LEU A 23 2.13 -6.66 -7.49
C LEU A 23 1.66 -6.41 -8.93
N LEU A 24 1.18 -7.45 -9.62
CA LEU A 24 0.55 -7.35 -10.95
C LEU A 24 -0.70 -6.49 -10.95
N SER A 25 -1.59 -6.68 -9.97
CA SER A 25 -2.81 -5.88 -9.82
C SER A 25 -2.49 -4.39 -9.65
N ILE A 26 -1.42 -4.05 -8.94
CA ILE A 26 -1.02 -2.66 -8.71
C ILE A 26 -0.44 -2.03 -9.98
N SER A 27 0.37 -2.77 -10.74
CA SER A 27 0.89 -2.31 -12.04
C SER A 27 -0.24 -2.09 -13.05
N LEU A 28 -1.27 -2.95 -13.03
CA LEU A 28 -2.50 -2.77 -13.81
C LEU A 28 -3.32 -1.57 -13.37
N LEU A 29 -3.43 -1.30 -12.06
CA LEU A 29 -4.11 -0.12 -11.53
C LEU A 29 -3.45 1.17 -12.05
N GLY A 30 -2.12 1.23 -12.00
CA GLY A 30 -1.34 2.34 -12.55
C GLY A 30 -1.53 2.52 -14.06
N SER A 31 -1.57 1.41 -14.81
CA SER A 31 -1.83 1.43 -16.25
C SER A 31 -3.25 1.88 -16.58
N ALA A 32 -4.24 1.38 -15.84
CA ALA A 32 -5.64 1.77 -15.99
C ALA A 32 -5.85 3.27 -15.78
N PHE A 33 -5.24 3.86 -14.74
CA PHE A 33 -5.28 5.30 -14.50
C PHE A 33 -4.67 6.14 -15.62
N ARG A 34 -3.59 5.65 -16.26
CA ARG A 34 -3.00 6.30 -17.44
C ARG A 34 -3.93 6.24 -18.66
N LEU A 35 -4.66 5.12 -18.81
CA LEU A 35 -5.63 4.93 -19.90
C LEU A 35 -6.90 5.77 -19.75
N PHE A 36 -7.23 6.24 -18.54
CA PHE A 36 -8.30 7.23 -18.34
C PHE A 36 -7.95 8.64 -18.84
N GLY A 37 -6.72 8.85 -19.33
CA GLY A 37 -6.24 10.10 -19.90
C GLY A 37 -5.31 10.87 -18.95
N GLU A 38 -4.40 11.66 -19.52
CA GLU A 38 -3.42 12.46 -18.78
C GLU A 38 -4.09 13.39 -17.75
N GLY A 39 -5.26 13.93 -18.07
CA GLY A 39 -6.03 14.79 -17.15
C GLY A 39 -6.57 14.11 -15.89
N MET A 40 -6.85 12.79 -15.91
CA MET A 40 -7.28 12.04 -14.71
C MET A 40 -6.07 11.77 -13.80
N ALA A 41 -4.94 11.38 -14.38
CA ALA A 41 -3.69 11.19 -13.65
C ALA A 41 -3.21 12.51 -13.02
N GLU A 42 -3.27 13.62 -13.76
CA GLU A 42 -2.97 14.96 -13.25
C GLU A 42 -3.93 15.37 -12.14
N ARG A 43 -5.23 15.09 -12.25
CA ARG A 43 -6.20 15.35 -11.17
C ARG A 43 -5.95 14.50 -9.93
N LEU A 44 -5.52 13.25 -10.09
CA LEU A 44 -5.16 12.38 -8.97
C LEU A 44 -3.91 12.91 -8.27
N VAL A 45 -2.88 13.27 -9.05
CA VAL A 45 -1.65 13.90 -8.55
C VAL A 45 -1.98 15.22 -7.87
N ALA A 46 -2.81 16.07 -8.47
CA ALA A 46 -3.27 17.34 -7.90
C ALA A 46 -4.07 17.13 -6.61
N ALA A 47 -4.96 16.13 -6.56
CA ALA A 47 -5.68 15.77 -5.34
C ALA A 47 -4.72 15.31 -4.23
N THR A 48 -3.63 14.62 -4.57
CA THR A 48 -2.59 14.19 -3.61
C THR A 48 -1.45 15.20 -3.41
N SER A 49 -1.48 16.35 -4.08
CA SER A 49 -0.40 17.35 -4.03
C SER A 49 -0.28 18.03 -2.67
N ASN A 50 -1.40 18.16 -1.97
CA ASN A 50 -1.42 18.60 -0.58
C ASN A 50 -1.09 17.40 0.34
N PRO A 51 0.01 17.46 1.13
CA PRO A 51 0.37 16.40 2.05
C PRO A 51 -0.76 16.03 3.04
N LEU A 52 -1.61 17.00 3.42
CA LEU A 52 -2.77 16.74 4.27
C LEU A 52 -3.80 15.86 3.57
N THR A 53 -4.06 16.10 2.29
CA THR A 53 -4.96 15.24 1.52
C THR A 53 -4.38 13.84 1.38
N GLY A 54 -3.08 13.71 1.17
CA GLY A 54 -2.38 12.41 1.20
C GLY A 54 -2.59 11.68 2.53
N LEU A 55 -2.44 12.37 3.67
CA LEU A 55 -2.70 11.83 5.00
C LEU A 55 -4.14 11.32 5.14
N PHE A 56 -5.14 12.12 4.74
CA PHE A 56 -6.54 11.72 4.80
C PHE A 56 -6.87 10.54 3.89
N ILE A 57 -6.30 10.48 2.68
CA ILE A 57 -6.45 9.35 1.76
C ILE A 57 -5.91 8.07 2.43
N GLY A 58 -4.75 8.14 3.09
CA GLY A 58 -4.19 7.00 3.82
C GLY A 58 -5.08 6.50 4.97
N ILE A 59 -5.61 7.44 5.76
CA ILE A 59 -6.55 7.14 6.85
C ILE A 59 -7.80 6.46 6.31
N LEU A 60 -8.43 7.05 5.28
CA LEU A 60 -9.66 6.55 4.70
C LEU A 60 -9.45 5.18 4.03
N ALA A 61 -8.39 5.04 3.23
CA ALA A 61 -8.04 3.79 2.59
C ALA A 61 -7.85 2.67 3.62
N THR A 62 -7.17 2.96 4.73
CA THR A 62 -6.98 1.98 5.80
C THR A 62 -8.26 1.72 6.58
N ALA A 63 -9.11 2.71 6.81
CA ALA A 63 -10.39 2.49 7.46
C ALA A 63 -11.31 1.57 6.63
N LEU A 64 -11.29 1.73 5.30
CA LEU A 64 -12.05 0.89 4.37
C LEU A 64 -11.48 -0.53 4.23
N ILE A 65 -10.15 -0.64 4.13
CA ILE A 65 -9.43 -1.91 3.96
C ILE A 65 -9.26 -2.65 5.30
N GLN A 66 -9.36 -1.93 6.42
CA GLN A 66 -9.11 -2.37 7.81
C GLN A 66 -7.72 -2.96 8.07
N SER A 67 -6.74 -2.67 7.21
CA SER A 67 -5.36 -3.18 7.35
C SER A 67 -4.36 -2.15 6.86
N SER A 68 -3.62 -1.51 7.79
CA SER A 68 -2.60 -0.52 7.45
C SER A 68 -1.40 -1.12 6.74
N SER A 69 -1.03 -2.37 7.04
CA SER A 69 0.07 -3.08 6.37
C SER A 69 -0.26 -3.33 4.90
N LEU A 70 -1.51 -3.71 4.63
CA LEU A 70 -2.01 -3.85 3.27
C LEU A 70 -2.03 -2.51 2.54
N THR A 71 -2.63 -1.47 3.13
CA THR A 71 -2.67 -0.14 2.53
C THR A 71 -1.27 0.37 2.21
N THR A 72 -0.32 0.22 3.15
CA THR A 72 1.08 0.62 2.95
C THR A 72 1.74 -0.16 1.82
N SER A 73 1.52 -1.47 1.75
CA SER A 73 2.06 -2.33 0.69
C SER A 73 1.52 -1.93 -0.69
N LEU A 74 0.25 -1.54 -0.78
CA LEU A 74 -0.36 -1.03 -2.00
C LEU A 74 0.28 0.30 -2.42
N VAL A 75 0.47 1.23 -1.48
CA VAL A 75 1.14 2.51 -1.76
C VAL A 75 2.57 2.31 -2.23
N VAL A 76 3.34 1.42 -1.58
CA VAL A 76 4.70 1.07 -2.00
C VAL A 76 4.69 0.44 -3.39
N GLY A 77 3.74 -0.44 -3.69
CA GLY A 77 3.58 -1.01 -5.03
C GLY A 77 3.24 0.04 -6.08
N LEU A 78 2.42 1.04 -5.74
CA LEU A 78 2.06 2.14 -6.64
C LEU A 78 3.26 3.06 -6.94
N VAL A 79 4.14 3.28 -5.96
CA VAL A 79 5.44 3.93 -6.18
C VAL A 79 6.33 3.06 -7.08
N GLY A 80 6.39 1.76 -6.77
CA GLY A 80 7.10 0.77 -7.56
C GLY A 80 6.64 0.74 -9.02
N GLY A 81 5.33 0.86 -9.29
CA GLY A 81 4.72 0.93 -10.62
C GLY A 81 4.78 2.31 -11.27
N GLY A 82 5.17 3.36 -10.54
CA GLY A 82 5.28 4.73 -11.06
C GLY A 82 3.94 5.43 -11.24
N ALA A 83 2.91 4.99 -10.51
CA ALA A 83 1.64 5.67 -10.40
C ALA A 83 1.67 6.78 -9.33
N LEU A 84 2.51 6.60 -8.29
CA LEU A 84 2.75 7.59 -7.25
C LEU A 84 4.24 7.92 -7.17
N THR A 85 4.56 9.13 -6.72
CA THR A 85 5.92 9.49 -6.34
C THR A 85 6.16 9.18 -4.87
N VAL A 86 7.42 9.03 -4.46
CA VAL A 86 7.78 8.86 -3.04
C VAL A 86 7.27 10.04 -2.21
N ALA A 87 7.34 11.26 -2.74
CA ALA A 87 6.85 12.47 -2.07
C ALA A 87 5.35 12.40 -1.77
N THR A 88 4.54 11.91 -2.72
CA THR A 88 3.10 11.70 -2.52
C THR A 88 2.78 10.49 -1.64
N ALA A 89 3.67 9.49 -1.61
CA ALA A 89 3.46 8.25 -0.86
C ALA A 89 3.72 8.41 0.65
N ILE A 90 4.72 9.19 1.05
CA ILE A 90 5.05 9.43 2.47
C ILE A 90 3.83 9.83 3.31
N PRO A 91 3.06 10.89 2.96
CA PRO A 91 1.90 11.29 3.74
C PRO A 91 0.79 10.22 3.74
N ILE A 92 0.60 9.49 2.64
CA ILE A 92 -0.39 8.41 2.56
C ILE A 92 -0.02 7.25 3.49
N VAL A 93 1.26 6.87 3.56
CA VAL A 93 1.74 5.82 4.47
C VAL A 93 1.60 6.25 5.93
N MET A 94 1.92 7.50 6.26
CA MET A 94 1.68 8.05 7.60
C MET A 94 0.19 8.00 7.96
N GLY A 95 -0.69 8.36 7.02
CA GLY A 95 -2.13 8.29 7.19
C GLY A 95 -2.64 6.85 7.36
N ALA A 96 -2.08 5.91 6.59
CA ALA A 96 -2.42 4.50 6.69
C ALA A 96 -2.15 3.95 8.09
N ASN A 97 -1.04 4.35 8.72
CA ASN A 97 -0.73 3.93 10.09
C ASN A 97 -1.72 4.49 11.13
N VAL A 98 -2.26 5.69 10.91
CA VAL A 98 -3.29 6.30 11.78
C VAL A 98 -4.68 5.70 11.54
N GLY A 99 -4.98 5.25 10.31
CA GLY A 99 -6.29 4.67 9.99
C GLY A 99 -6.63 3.41 10.78
N THR A 100 -5.63 2.61 11.19
CA THR A 100 -5.84 1.46 12.10
C THR A 100 -6.36 1.92 13.46
N SER A 101 -5.83 3.03 13.99
CA SER A 101 -6.30 3.62 15.25
C SER A 101 -7.76 4.05 15.17
N VAL A 102 -8.16 4.68 14.06
CA VAL A 102 -9.56 5.08 13.82
C VAL A 102 -10.48 3.85 13.76
N THR A 103 -10.05 2.79 13.09
CA THR A 103 -10.83 1.54 12.97
C THR A 103 -10.99 0.85 14.33
N ASN A 104 -9.89 0.74 15.09
CA ASN A 104 -9.89 0.16 16.44
C ASN A 104 -10.79 0.95 17.40
N MET A 105 -10.76 2.28 17.32
CA MET A 105 -11.61 3.14 18.14
C MET A 105 -13.10 2.89 17.84
N ILE A 106 -13.49 2.78 16.56
CA ILE A 106 -14.88 2.48 16.17
C ILE A 106 -15.29 1.07 16.65
N VAL A 107 -14.44 0.05 16.45
CA VAL A 107 -14.74 -1.34 16.82
C VAL A 107 -14.80 -1.52 18.35
N SER A 108 -13.96 -0.82 19.11
CA SER A 108 -13.92 -0.93 20.57
C SER A 108 -15.17 -0.37 21.26
N VAL A 109 -15.74 0.73 20.73
CA VAL A 109 -17.01 1.30 21.20
C VAL A 109 -18.17 0.30 21.05
N GLY A 110 -18.11 -0.60 20.05
CA GLY A 110 -19.11 -1.66 19.86
C GLY A 110 -19.03 -2.83 20.85
N HIS A 111 -17.94 -2.97 21.63
CA HIS A 111 -17.66 -4.16 22.46
C HIS A 111 -17.63 -3.89 23.97
N LEU A 112 -18.28 -2.82 24.43
CA LEU A 112 -18.27 -2.34 25.83
C LEU A 112 -18.81 -3.31 26.90
N SER A 113 -19.38 -4.45 26.53
CA SER A 113 -20.14 -5.33 27.45
C SER A 113 -19.32 -6.34 28.28
N ARG A 114 -17.99 -6.51 28.07
CA ARG A 114 -17.16 -7.53 28.78
C ARG A 114 -15.94 -6.92 29.49
N LYS A 115 -16.12 -6.50 30.75
CA LYS A 115 -15.21 -5.62 31.52
C LYS A 115 -13.77 -6.12 31.73
N ALA A 116 -13.52 -7.43 31.92
CA ALA A 116 -12.18 -7.94 32.30
C ALA A 116 -11.22 -8.12 31.12
N GLU A 117 -11.72 -8.60 29.98
CA GLU A 117 -10.95 -8.80 28.75
C GLU A 117 -10.79 -7.47 27.99
N PHE A 118 -11.84 -6.63 28.02
CA PHE A 118 -11.84 -5.26 27.51
C PHE A 118 -10.70 -4.43 28.11
N ARG A 119 -10.45 -4.49 29.43
CA ARG A 119 -9.40 -3.66 30.06
C ARG A 119 -8.00 -3.96 29.55
N ARG A 120 -7.68 -5.23 29.23
CA ARG A 120 -6.36 -5.64 28.71
C ARG A 120 -6.22 -5.33 27.23
N ALA A 121 -7.25 -5.65 26.43
CA ALA A 121 -7.26 -5.37 24.99
C ALA A 121 -7.32 -3.86 24.70
N PHE A 122 -8.11 -3.10 25.46
CA PHE A 122 -8.21 -1.64 25.38
C PHE A 122 -6.88 -0.99 25.76
N ALA A 123 -6.23 -1.38 26.86
CA ALA A 123 -4.93 -0.82 27.22
C ALA A 123 -3.86 -1.05 26.13
N ALA A 124 -3.80 -2.24 25.53
CA ALA A 124 -2.87 -2.54 24.45
C ALA A 124 -3.19 -1.78 23.15
N ALA A 125 -4.49 -1.71 22.76
CA ALA A 125 -4.93 -0.97 21.59
C ALA A 125 -4.73 0.54 21.77
N THR A 126 -5.09 1.11 22.92
CA THR A 126 -4.91 2.52 23.23
C THR A 126 -3.44 2.93 23.18
N VAL A 127 -2.51 2.12 23.70
CA VAL A 127 -1.07 2.45 23.62
C VAL A 127 -0.59 2.46 22.17
N HIS A 128 -1.00 1.49 21.35
CA HIS A 128 -0.69 1.46 19.92
C HIS A 128 -1.28 2.68 19.19
N ASP A 129 -2.55 2.99 19.48
CA ASP A 129 -3.31 4.04 18.82
C ASP A 129 -2.75 5.43 19.18
N PHE A 130 -2.41 5.67 20.46
CA PHE A 130 -1.77 6.89 20.93
C PHE A 130 -0.35 7.03 20.39
N PHE A 131 0.43 5.94 20.32
CA PHE A 131 1.75 5.99 19.73
C PHE A 131 1.68 6.42 18.26
N ASN A 132 0.81 5.81 17.47
CA ASN A 132 0.64 6.15 16.05
C ASN A 132 0.14 7.59 15.85
N LEU A 133 -0.80 8.05 16.70
CA LEU A 133 -1.31 9.41 16.66
C LEU A 133 -0.23 10.43 17.02
N CYS A 134 0.48 10.23 18.13
CA CYS A 134 1.59 11.10 18.55
C CYS A 134 2.72 11.11 17.50
N ALA A 135 3.04 9.94 16.94
CA ALA A 135 4.05 9.83 15.89
C ALA A 135 3.66 10.68 14.67
N VAL A 136 2.41 10.63 14.20
CA VAL A 136 1.97 11.50 13.10
C VAL A 136 1.92 12.96 13.52
N LEU A 137 1.40 13.30 14.69
CA LEU A 137 1.35 14.70 15.16
C LEU A 137 2.73 15.35 15.27
N ILE A 138 3.79 14.58 15.52
CA ILE A 138 5.17 15.08 15.60
C ILE A 138 5.86 14.98 14.25
N LEU A 139 5.88 13.78 13.64
CA LEU A 139 6.67 13.49 12.44
C LEU A 139 6.07 14.08 11.18
N PHE A 140 4.75 14.25 11.08
CA PHE A 140 4.12 14.78 9.87
C PHE A 140 4.38 16.30 9.69
N PRO A 141 4.20 17.16 10.70
CA PRO A 141 4.65 18.56 10.60
C PRO A 141 6.15 18.68 10.37
N LEU A 142 6.95 17.84 11.03
CA LEU A 142 8.40 17.81 10.81
C LEU A 142 8.74 17.42 9.37
N GLN A 143 8.05 16.43 8.81
CA GLN A 143 8.20 16.01 7.42
C GLN A 143 7.78 17.11 6.44
N ILE A 144 6.72 17.87 6.72
CA ILE A 144 6.34 19.01 5.87
C ILE A 144 7.41 20.11 5.96
N ALA A 145 7.91 20.41 7.15
CA ALA A 145 8.88 21.47 7.38
C ALA A 145 10.28 21.15 6.81
N THR A 146 10.72 19.89 6.93
CA THR A 146 12.09 19.48 6.60
C THR A 146 12.19 18.58 5.37
N ASN A 147 11.12 17.88 4.99
CA ASN A 147 11.14 16.83 3.97
C ASN A 147 12.24 15.77 4.22
N PHE A 148 12.53 15.46 5.49
CA PHE A 148 13.65 14.59 5.85
C PHE A 148 13.52 13.18 5.25
N LEU A 149 12.30 12.62 5.17
CA LEU A 149 12.06 11.31 4.55
C LEU A 149 12.26 11.35 3.03
N GLY A 150 11.90 12.47 2.40
CA GLY A 150 12.18 12.69 0.98
C GLY A 150 13.67 12.72 0.70
N ARG A 151 14.43 13.48 1.50
CA ARG A 151 15.90 13.54 1.41
C ARG A 151 16.54 12.17 1.65
N ALA A 152 16.09 11.45 2.68
CA ALA A 152 16.57 10.11 2.99
C ALA A 152 16.29 9.13 1.83
N SER A 153 15.12 9.25 1.18
CA SER A 153 14.76 8.43 0.02
C SER A 153 15.65 8.71 -1.19
N VAL A 154 15.94 9.98 -1.48
CA VAL A 154 16.87 10.37 -2.56
C VAL A 154 18.28 9.87 -2.26
N TRP A 155 18.74 10.02 -1.01
CA TRP A 155 20.03 9.50 -0.57
C TRP A 155 20.10 7.97 -0.72
N ALA A 156 19.08 7.24 -0.28
CA ALA A 156 18.99 5.80 -0.43
C ALA A 156 18.94 5.37 -1.90
N SER A 157 18.20 6.09 -2.74
CA SER A 157 18.17 5.86 -4.20
C SER A 157 19.56 6.06 -4.81
N GLY A 158 20.35 7.03 -4.33
CA GLY A 158 21.73 7.24 -4.74
C GLY A 158 22.63 6.05 -4.43
N LEU A 159 22.46 5.41 -3.27
CA LEU A 159 23.19 4.18 -2.93
C LEU A 159 22.83 3.02 -3.88
N VAL A 160 21.54 2.86 -4.19
CA VAL A 160 21.08 1.84 -5.14
C VAL A 160 21.67 2.08 -6.52
N HIS A 161 21.67 3.32 -7.01
CA HIS A 161 22.30 3.65 -8.30
C HIS A 161 23.83 3.48 -8.30
N ALA A 162 24.50 3.74 -7.17
CA ALA A 162 25.94 3.53 -7.04
C ALA A 162 26.32 2.05 -7.11
N VAL A 163 25.49 1.15 -6.56
CA VAL A 163 25.74 -0.30 -6.55
C VAL A 163 25.21 -0.98 -7.81
N ALA A 164 24.05 -0.57 -8.31
CA ALA A 164 23.32 -1.26 -9.38
C ALA A 164 23.37 -0.55 -10.75
N GLY A 165 24.00 0.63 -10.83
CA GLY A 165 24.19 1.40 -12.05
C GLY A 165 23.03 2.37 -12.40
N PRO A 166 23.25 3.24 -13.40
CA PRO A 166 22.29 4.27 -13.81
C PRO A 166 21.02 3.71 -14.49
N SER A 167 21.01 2.44 -14.89
CA SER A 167 19.90 1.79 -15.59
C SER A 167 19.12 0.81 -14.70
N PHE A 168 19.17 0.95 -13.37
CA PHE A 168 18.47 0.03 -12.47
C PHE A 168 16.95 0.08 -12.71
N VAL A 169 16.45 -0.90 -13.45
CA VAL A 169 15.02 -1.15 -13.58
C VAL A 169 14.62 -2.00 -12.39
N SER A 170 13.60 -1.56 -11.66
CA SER A 170 13.08 -2.30 -10.51
C SER A 170 12.85 -3.77 -10.89
N PRO A 171 13.46 -4.75 -10.20
CA PRO A 171 13.27 -6.17 -10.49
C PRO A 171 11.80 -6.59 -10.52
N ILE A 172 10.97 -5.91 -9.72
CA ILE A 172 9.52 -6.09 -9.69
C ILE A 172 8.88 -5.64 -11.00
N ARG A 173 9.27 -4.48 -11.53
CA ARG A 173 8.77 -4.00 -12.84
C ARG A 173 9.16 -4.97 -13.94
N LEU A 174 10.40 -5.46 -13.96
CA LEU A 174 10.84 -6.43 -14.97
C LEU A 174 9.98 -7.71 -14.97
N ALA A 175 9.58 -8.18 -13.78
CA ALA A 175 8.74 -9.38 -13.66
C ALA A 175 7.26 -9.14 -14.00
N VAL A 176 6.76 -7.92 -13.76
CA VAL A 176 5.32 -7.61 -13.81
C VAL A 176 4.92 -6.90 -15.10
N ASP A 177 5.72 -5.96 -15.60
CA ASP A 177 5.46 -5.15 -16.80
C ASP A 177 5.10 -5.95 -18.06
N PRO A 178 5.76 -7.08 -18.42
CA PRO A 178 5.37 -7.82 -19.61
C PRO A 178 3.94 -8.38 -19.49
N VAL A 179 3.56 -8.84 -18.31
CA VAL A 179 2.22 -9.38 -18.03
C VAL A 179 1.20 -8.26 -17.94
N THR A 180 1.54 -7.12 -17.33
CA THR A 180 0.70 -5.92 -17.31
C THR A 180 0.38 -5.46 -18.74
N LYS A 181 1.38 -5.33 -19.60
CA LYS A 181 1.19 -4.93 -21.00
C LYS A 181 0.33 -5.93 -21.77
N LEU A 182 0.51 -7.23 -21.54
CA LEU A 182 -0.31 -8.26 -22.16
C LEU A 182 -1.78 -8.11 -21.74
N ILE A 183 -2.06 -7.98 -20.45
CA ILE A 183 -3.42 -7.83 -19.93
C ILE A 183 -4.05 -6.53 -20.44
N VAL A 184 -3.32 -5.42 -20.45
CA VAL A 184 -3.81 -4.13 -21.00
C VAL A 184 -4.18 -4.25 -22.49
N ARG A 185 -3.40 -4.99 -23.28
CA ARG A 185 -3.74 -5.26 -24.68
C ARG A 185 -4.98 -6.15 -24.80
N LEU A 186 -5.12 -7.16 -23.94
CA LEU A 186 -6.29 -8.04 -23.91
C LEU A 186 -7.57 -7.31 -23.46
N THR A 187 -7.46 -6.30 -22.62
CA THR A 187 -8.60 -5.45 -22.19
C THR A 187 -8.93 -4.34 -23.20
N GLY A 188 -8.30 -4.35 -24.38
CA GLY A 188 -8.55 -3.39 -25.45
C GLY A 188 -8.13 -1.97 -25.11
N GLU A 189 -7.13 -1.81 -24.23
CA GLU A 189 -6.66 -0.49 -23.73
C GLU A 189 -7.77 0.35 -23.07
N SER A 190 -8.87 -0.29 -22.67
CA SER A 190 -9.92 0.40 -21.95
C SER A 190 -9.55 0.57 -20.47
N GLY A 191 -9.52 1.82 -20.00
CA GLY A 191 -9.18 2.13 -18.61
C GLY A 191 -10.13 1.46 -17.61
N ILE A 192 -11.43 1.40 -17.92
CA ILE A 192 -12.45 0.81 -17.04
C ILE A 192 -12.28 -0.71 -16.90
N ILE A 193 -12.11 -1.45 -18.01
CA ILE A 193 -12.00 -2.92 -17.93
C ILE A 193 -10.67 -3.28 -17.25
N THR A 194 -9.59 -2.58 -17.59
CA THR A 194 -8.28 -2.76 -16.93
C THR A 194 -8.37 -2.48 -15.42
N LEU A 195 -9.10 -1.44 -15.01
CA LEU A 195 -9.34 -1.13 -13.60
C LEU A 195 -10.13 -2.23 -12.89
N ILE A 196 -11.20 -2.74 -13.52
CA ILE A 196 -12.00 -3.84 -12.95
C ILE A 196 -11.15 -5.10 -12.78
N VAL A 197 -10.38 -5.48 -13.81
CA VAL A 197 -9.45 -6.63 -13.72
C VAL A 197 -8.42 -6.43 -12.62
N ALA A 198 -7.83 -5.23 -12.53
CA ALA A 198 -6.89 -4.88 -11.48
C ALA A 198 -7.51 -5.02 -10.08
N LEU A 199 -8.72 -4.48 -9.86
CA LEU A 199 -9.41 -4.56 -8.58
C LEU A 199 -9.79 -6.00 -8.22
N VAL A 200 -10.28 -6.80 -9.18
CA VAL A 200 -10.60 -8.22 -8.95
C VAL A 200 -9.35 -9.01 -8.55
N LEU A 201 -8.24 -8.84 -9.28
CA LEU A 201 -6.96 -9.49 -8.96
C LEU A 201 -6.43 -9.03 -7.60
N LEU A 202 -6.56 -7.74 -7.28
CA LEU A 202 -6.21 -7.17 -5.99
C LEU A 202 -6.99 -7.86 -4.87
N PHE A 203 -8.33 -7.85 -4.91
CA PHE A 203 -9.15 -8.48 -3.88
C PHE A 203 -8.89 -10.00 -3.74
N LEU A 204 -8.72 -10.71 -4.85
CA LEU A 204 -8.38 -12.13 -4.84
C LEU A 204 -7.03 -12.37 -4.17
N SER A 205 -5.99 -11.64 -4.60
CA SER A 205 -4.64 -11.78 -4.04
C SER A 205 -4.66 -11.58 -2.53
N LEU A 206 -5.36 -10.56 -2.04
CA LEU A 206 -5.46 -10.21 -0.63
C LEU A 206 -6.25 -11.20 0.21
N LYS A 207 -7.38 -11.68 -0.30
CA LYS A 207 -8.18 -12.71 0.37
C LYS A 207 -7.34 -13.95 0.68
N TYR A 208 -6.44 -14.33 -0.23
CA TYR A 208 -5.58 -15.49 -0.03
C TYR A 208 -4.31 -15.18 0.77
N LEU A 209 -3.72 -13.99 0.62
CA LEU A 209 -2.52 -13.60 1.39
C LEU A 209 -2.82 -13.44 2.89
N VAL A 210 -4.02 -12.99 3.24
CA VAL A 210 -4.46 -12.83 4.64
C VAL A 210 -4.87 -14.17 5.28
N LYS A 211 -5.26 -15.16 4.46
CA LYS A 211 -5.80 -16.44 4.94
C LYS A 211 -4.77 -17.59 4.90
N SER A 212 -3.58 -17.37 4.34
CA SER A 212 -2.52 -18.38 4.15
C SER A 212 -1.52 -18.43 5.31
#